data_AF-A0A0G2ZC17-F1
#
_entry.id   AF-A0A0G2ZC17-F1
#
_cell.length_a   1.000
_cell.length_b   1.000
_cell.length_c   1.000
_cell.angle_alpha   90.00
_cell.angle_beta   90.00
_cell.angle_gamma   90.00
#
_symmetry.space_group_name_H-M   'P 1'
#
loop_
_entity.id
_entity.type
_entity.pdbx_description
1 polymer ?
#
loop_
_entity_poly.entity_id
_entity_poly.type
_entity_poly.pdbx_seq_one_letter_code
_entity_poly.pdbx_strand_id
1 'polypeptide(L)'
;MADTLDLDGLLIISQKEVYEALRILSSESLFTKLFPTPPTVFAGCSISLAMKATDLKKAKEILENNGVKVLKVVYLNKNVIGEFYDCSGY
;
A
#
# COMPACT_ATOMS: atom_id res chain seq x y z
N MET A 1 -3.25 -6.16 23.79
CA MET A 1 -3.61 -4.93 23.05
C MET A 1 -3.40 -5.24 21.58
N ALA A 2 -4.42 -5.04 20.76
CA ALA A 2 -4.57 -5.65 19.43
C ALA A 2 -3.30 -5.53 18.57
N ASP A 3 -2.87 -6.67 18.00
CA ASP A 3 -1.97 -6.82 16.85
C ASP A 3 -2.48 -5.97 15.67
N THR A 4 -2.35 -4.66 15.82
CA THR A 4 -2.76 -3.70 14.81
C THR A 4 -1.65 -3.75 13.79
N LEU A 5 -1.86 -4.55 12.74
CA LEU A 5 -0.95 -4.64 11.59
C LEU A 5 -0.53 -3.22 11.21
N ASP A 6 0.73 -2.86 11.47
CA ASP A 6 1.33 -1.58 11.10
C ASP A 6 1.38 -1.50 9.57
N LEU A 7 0.35 -0.85 9.02
CA LEU A 7 0.18 -0.59 7.59
C LEU A 7 0.48 0.90 7.35
N ASP A 8 1.71 1.28 7.67
CA ASP A 8 2.26 2.64 7.56
C ASP A 8 2.92 2.91 6.19
N GLY A 9 2.92 1.93 5.29
CA GLY A 9 3.45 2.05 3.94
C GLY A 9 2.39 1.85 2.85
N LEU A 10 2.40 2.71 1.84
CA LEU A 10 1.52 2.64 0.68
C LEU A 10 2.33 2.57 -0.62
N LEU A 11 2.02 1.57 -1.44
CA LEU A 11 2.49 1.44 -2.82
C LEU A 11 1.35 1.74 -3.79
N ILE A 12 1.49 2.81 -4.55
CA ILE A 12 0.55 3.17 -5.61
C ILE A 12 1.09 2.59 -6.91
N ILE A 13 0.26 1.75 -7.50
CA ILE A 13 0.53 1.06 -8.76
C ILE A 13 -0.66 1.27 -9.69
N SER A 14 -0.46 0.98 -10.99
CA SER A 14 -1.53 1.03 -11.96
C SER A 14 -2.63 0.04 -11.58
N GLN A 15 -3.91 0.45 -11.66
CA GLN A 15 -5.04 -0.45 -11.39
C GLN A 15 -5.00 -1.72 -12.25
N LYS A 16 -4.48 -1.62 -13.48
CA LYS A 16 -4.34 -2.76 -14.40
C LYS A 16 -3.38 -3.83 -13.87
N GLU A 17 -2.39 -3.43 -13.09
CA GLU A 17 -1.32 -4.28 -12.56
C GLU A 17 -1.54 -4.62 -11.07
N VAL A 18 -2.59 -4.08 -10.43
CA VAL A 18 -2.79 -4.19 -8.98
C VAL A 18 -2.96 -5.63 -8.49
N TYR A 19 -3.68 -6.44 -9.27
CA TYR A 19 -3.90 -7.84 -8.94
C TYR A 19 -2.66 -8.70 -9.17
N GLU A 20 -1.88 -8.39 -10.20
CA GLU A 20 -0.62 -9.08 -10.49
C GLU A 20 0.41 -8.77 -9.39
N ALA A 21 0.54 -7.50 -9.01
CA ALA A 21 1.36 -7.06 -7.90
C ALA A 21 0.99 -7.77 -6.59
N LEU A 22 -0.31 -7.83 -6.27
CA LEU A 22 -0.80 -8.53 -5.08
C LEU A 22 -0.40 -10.01 -5.10
N ARG A 23 -0.50 -10.66 -6.26
CA ARG A 23 -0.16 -12.08 -6.42
C ARG A 23 1.34 -12.32 -6.24
N ILE A 24 2.19 -11.46 -6.80
CA ILE A 24 3.64 -11.52 -6.64
C ILE A 24 4.02 -11.34 -5.16
N LEU A 25 3.49 -10.31 -4.49
CA LEU A 25 3.80 -10.04 -3.08
C LEU A 25 3.29 -11.15 -2.15
N SER A 26 2.13 -11.74 -2.45
CA SER A 26 1.59 -12.88 -1.73
C SER A 26 2.48 -14.13 -1.88
N SER A 27 3.04 -14.36 -3.06
CA SER A 27 4.01 -15.44 -3.31
C SER A 27 5.29 -15.27 -2.50
N GLU A 28 5.70 -14.03 -2.23
CA GLU A 28 6.89 -13.68 -1.44
C GLU A 28 6.61 -13.62 0.08
N SER A 29 5.42 -14.07 0.52
CA SER A 29 4.94 -14.01 1.91
C SER A 29 4.97 -12.59 2.51
N LEU A 30 4.85 -11.56 1.67
CA LEU A 30 4.74 -10.17 2.13
C LEU A 30 3.29 -9.84 2.47
N PHE A 31 3.05 -9.46 3.72
CA PHE A 31 1.72 -9.07 4.16
C PHE A 31 1.32 -7.75 3.49
N THR A 32 0.36 -7.85 2.57
CA THR A 32 -0.11 -6.71 1.79
C THR A 32 -1.63 -6.72 1.74
N LYS A 33 -2.26 -5.55 1.88
CA LYS A 33 -3.70 -5.37 1.72
C LYS A 33 -4.00 -4.31 0.68
N LEU A 34 -5.09 -4.50 -0.05
CA LEU A 34 -5.63 -3.47 -0.93
C LEU A 34 -6.36 -2.44 -0.10
N PHE A 35 -5.99 -1.18 -0.27
CA PHE A 35 -6.66 -0.04 0.33
C PHE A 35 -7.01 1.00 -0.75
N PRO A 36 -8.17 1.66 -0.66
CA PRO A 36 -8.39 2.85 -1.47
C PRO A 36 -7.26 3.85 -1.22
N THR A 37 -6.77 4.51 -2.25
CA THR A 37 -5.72 5.52 -2.07
C THR A 37 -6.35 6.77 -1.46
N PRO A 38 -5.82 7.33 -0.37
CA PRO A 38 -6.37 8.56 0.20
C PRO A 38 -6.35 9.68 -0.85
N PRO A 39 -7.44 10.47 -0.98
CA PRO A 39 -7.50 11.56 -1.94
C PRO A 39 -6.45 12.65 -1.67
N THR A 40 -5.98 12.75 -0.42
CA THR A 40 -4.84 13.58 0.02
C THR A 40 -3.51 13.15 -0.58
N VAL A 41 -3.35 11.88 -0.93
CA VAL A 41 -2.08 11.29 -1.38
C VAL A 41 -2.04 11.13 -2.91
N PHE A 42 -3.18 10.82 -3.52
CA PHE A 42 -3.34 10.69 -4.96
C PHE A 42 -4.76 11.11 -5.38
N ALA A 43 -4.86 12.15 -6.20
CA ALA A 43 -6.14 12.61 -6.71
C ALA A 43 -6.66 11.65 -7.79
N GLY A 44 -7.71 10.90 -7.46
CA GLY A 44 -8.41 9.99 -8.38
C GLY A 44 -8.79 8.67 -7.71
N CYS A 45 -9.81 7.98 -8.22
CA CYS A 45 -10.16 6.62 -7.78
C CYS A 45 -8.99 5.68 -8.11
N SER A 46 -8.09 5.45 -7.17
CA SER A 46 -6.94 4.55 -7.33
C SER A 46 -6.86 3.60 -6.15
N ILE A 47 -6.35 2.40 -6.38
CA ILE A 47 -6.14 1.39 -5.34
C ILE A 47 -4.65 1.37 -5.03
N SER A 48 -4.33 1.34 -3.75
CA SER A 48 -2.98 1.26 -3.21
C SER A 48 -2.79 -0.04 -2.45
N LEU A 49 -1.56 -0.53 -2.45
CA LEU A 49 -1.14 -1.66 -1.66
C LEU A 49 -0.59 -1.14 -0.32
N ALA A 50 -1.33 -1.39 0.75
CA ALA A 50 -0.91 -1.08 2.10
C ALA A 50 -0.08 -2.24 2.68
N MET A 51 1.07 -1.90 3.23
CA MET A 51 2.01 -2.81 3.89
C MET A 51 2.81 -2.05 4.93
N LYS A 52 3.69 -2.74 5.65
CA LYS A 52 4.59 -2.11 6.62
C LYS A 52 5.70 -1.33 5.90
N ALA A 53 6.14 -0.17 6.41
CA ALA A 53 7.19 0.59 5.72
C ALA A 53 8.53 -0.16 5.63
N THR A 54 8.81 -1.08 6.55
CA THR A 54 10.00 -1.93 6.48
C THR A 54 10.03 -2.81 5.24
N ASP A 55 8.85 -3.21 4.75
CA ASP A 55 8.69 -4.09 3.59
C ASP A 55 8.53 -3.33 2.28
N LEU A 56 8.25 -2.02 2.32
CA LEU A 56 8.06 -1.19 1.12
C LEU A 56 9.23 -1.26 0.15
N LYS A 57 10.47 -1.18 0.65
CA LYS A 57 11.66 -1.20 -0.20
C LYS A 57 11.78 -2.54 -0.92
N LYS A 58 11.63 -3.64 -0.16
CA LYS A 58 11.67 -5.00 -0.70
C LYS A 58 10.54 -5.23 -1.69
N ALA A 59 9.31 -4.80 -1.37
CA ALA A 59 8.16 -4.91 -2.24
C ALA A 59 8.35 -4.14 -3.54
N LYS A 60 8.89 -2.91 -3.49
CA LYS A 60 9.21 -2.13 -4.68
C LYS A 60 10.20 -2.88 -5.59
N GLU A 61 11.29 -3.39 -5.02
CA GLU A 61 12.30 -4.15 -5.78
C GLU A 61 11.72 -5.42 -6.39
N ILE A 62 10.90 -6.17 -5.65
CA ILE A 62 10.22 -7.37 -6.15
C ILE A 62 9.31 -7.01 -7.33
N LEU A 63 8.48 -5.98 -7.18
CA LEU A 63 7.54 -5.56 -8.21
C LEU A 63 8.27 -5.09 -9.48
N GLU A 64 9.30 -4.25 -9.33
CA GLU A 64 10.10 -3.77 -10.47
C GLU A 64 10.85 -4.92 -11.17
N ASN A 65 11.39 -5.90 -10.42
CA ASN A 65 12.03 -7.08 -10.99
C ASN A 65 11.05 -8.00 -11.74
N ASN A 66 9.77 -7.97 -11.40
CA ASN A 66 8.72 -8.71 -12.09
C ASN A 66 8.04 -7.88 -13.20
N GLY A 67 8.56 -6.69 -13.52
CA GLY A 67 8.04 -5.84 -14.60
C GLY A 67 6.82 -5.01 -14.23
N VAL A 68 6.40 -5.01 -12.96
CA VAL A 68 5.29 -4.19 -12.47
C VAL A 68 5.77 -2.78 -12.16
N LYS A 69 5.14 -1.77 -12.77
CA LYS A 69 5.54 -0.37 -12.57
C LYS A 69 4.94 0.23 -11.30
N VAL A 70 5.80 0.59 -10.36
CA VAL A 70 5.43 1.40 -9.20
C VAL A 70 5.32 2.87 -9.58
N LEU A 71 4.13 3.45 -9.40
CA LEU A 71 3.86 4.85 -9.71
C LEU A 71 4.34 5.78 -8.61
N LYS A 72 4.09 5.40 -7.36
CA LYS A 72 4.45 6.21 -6.19
C LYS A 72 4.59 5.33 -4.95
N VAL A 73 5.57 5.66 -4.12
CA VAL A 73 5.76 5.07 -2.79
C VAL A 73 5.47 6.15 -1.77
N VAL A 74 4.66 5.83 -0.77
CA VAL A 74 4.24 6.78 0.26
C VAL A 74 4.44 6.15 1.62
N TYR A 75 5.10 6.89 2.49
CA TYR A 75 5.29 6.54 3.90
C TYR A 75 4.30 7.38 4.69
N LEU A 76 3.45 6.72 5.46
CA LEU A 76 2.48 7.36 6.33
C LEU A 76 3.09 7.49 7.74
N ASN A 77 2.85 8.61 8.40
CA ASN A 77 3.28 8.81 9.79
C ASN A 77 2.39 8.05 10.79
N LYS A 78 1.21 7.58 10.35
CA LYS A 78 0.24 6.79 11.10
C LYS A 78 -0.23 5.62 10.21
N ASN A 79 -0.81 4.59 10.81
CA ASN A 79 -1.42 3.48 10.09
C ASN A 79 -2.42 3.99 9.04
N VAL A 80 -2.51 3.37 7.85
CA VAL A 80 -3.47 3.73 6.78
C VAL A 80 -4.91 3.80 7.29
N ILE A 81 -5.26 2.99 8.30
CA ILE A 81 -6.56 3.03 8.97
C ILE A 81 -6.76 4.38 9.67
N GLY A 82 -5.73 4.90 10.35
CA GLY A 82 -5.77 6.23 10.94
C GLY A 82 -6.00 7.31 9.89
N GLU A 83 -5.30 7.29 8.76
CA GLU A 83 -5.50 8.29 7.70
C GLU A 83 -6.91 8.28 7.09
N PHE A 84 -7.60 7.12 7.08
CA PHE A 84 -8.98 7.01 6.58
C PHE A 84 -10.06 7.26 7.64
N TYR A 85 -9.83 6.87 8.90
CA TYR A 85 -10.84 6.86 9.95
C TYR A 85 -10.64 7.91 11.05
N ASP A 86 -9.49 8.60 11.09
CA ASP A 86 -9.26 9.78 11.94
C ASP A 86 -10.01 11.03 11.41
N CYS A 87 -10.83 10.88 10.35
CA CYS A 87 -11.92 11.80 10.00
C CYS A 87 -13.25 11.44 10.70
N SER A 88 -13.20 10.90 11.92
CA SER A 88 -14.39 10.88 12.78
C SER A 88 -14.55 12.27 13.40
N GLY A 89 -15.37 13.06 12.71
CA GLY A 89 -15.97 14.36 13.03
C GLY A 89 -15.62 15.05 14.36
N TYR A 90 -15.16 16.29 14.23
CA TYR A 90 -15.47 17.38 15.15
C TYR A 90 -16.04 18.56 14.36
#